data_AF-A0A6G6WWG6-F1
#
_entry.id   AF-A0A6G6WWG6-F1
#
_cell.length_a   1.000
_cell.length_b   1.000
_cell.length_c   1.000
_cell.angle_alpha   90.00
_cell.angle_beta   90.00
_cell.angle_gamma   90.00
#
_symmetry.space_group_name_H-M   'P 1'
#
loop_
_entity.id
_entity.type
_entity.pdbx_description
1 polymer ?
#
loop_
_entity_poly.entity_id
_entity_poly.type
_entity_poly.pdbx_seq_one_letter_code
_entity_poly.pdbx_strand_id
1 'polypeptide(L)'
;MDREALKTPAPAPHTEPKYVALRYIMEAWEEAVYDGIDPDCVATAAIFAALSDLITTYGEEPVARMAERLPERIRAGEFTLNKTRQ
;
A
#
# COMPACT_ATOMS: atom_id res chain seq x y z
N MET A 1 27.54 -31.72 -20.10
CA MET A 1 26.61 -30.75 -20.72
C MET A 1 25.66 -30.32 -19.62
N ASP A 2 26.23 -29.49 -18.77
CA ASP A 2 25.67 -29.08 -17.49
C ASP A 2 24.48 -28.17 -17.76
N ARG A 3 23.31 -28.60 -17.30
CA ARG A 3 22.11 -27.77 -17.30
C ARG A 3 22.32 -26.71 -16.22
N GLU A 4 22.94 -25.60 -16.59
CA GLU A 4 22.79 -24.35 -15.87
C GLU A 4 21.31 -24.04 -15.82
N ALA A 5 20.70 -24.35 -14.67
CA ALA A 5 19.40 -23.87 -14.31
C ALA A 5 19.46 -22.34 -14.39
N LEU A 6 18.86 -21.77 -15.44
CA LEU A 6 18.63 -20.35 -15.58
C LEU A 6 17.90 -19.88 -14.32
N LYS A 7 18.68 -19.33 -13.39
CA LYS A 7 18.17 -18.62 -12.22
C LYS A 7 17.56 -17.35 -12.77
N THR A 8 16.25 -17.38 -13.01
CA THR A 8 15.48 -16.18 -13.37
C THR A 8 15.83 -15.11 -12.35
N PRO A 9 16.34 -13.93 -12.77
CA PRO A 9 16.66 -12.87 -11.82
C PRO A 9 15.39 -12.55 -11.06
N ALA A 10 15.50 -12.46 -9.73
CA ALA A 10 14.40 -12.00 -8.90
C ALA A 10 13.84 -10.70 -9.51
N PRO A 11 12.51 -10.56 -9.63
CA PRO A 11 11.91 -9.37 -10.23
C PRO A 11 12.53 -8.13 -9.56
N ALA A 12 13.01 -7.18 -10.37
CA ALA A 12 13.57 -5.95 -9.86
C ALA A 12 12.56 -5.32 -8.88
N PRO A 13 12.99 -4.72 -7.76
CA PRO A 13 12.12 -4.30 -6.66
C PRO A 13 10.95 -3.41 -7.09
N HIS A 14 11.04 -2.72 -8.24
CA HIS A 14 9.99 -1.88 -8.81
C HIS A 14 8.90 -2.63 -9.60
N THR A 15 9.01 -3.95 -9.75
CA THR A 15 8.10 -4.77 -10.56
C THR A 15 7.18 -5.67 -9.73
N GLU A 16 7.31 -5.69 -8.39
CA GLU A 16 6.35 -6.44 -7.58
C GLU A 16 4.95 -5.80 -7.72
N PRO A 17 3.89 -6.61 -7.89
CA PRO A 17 2.53 -6.10 -8.13
C PRO A 17 2.07 -5.05 -7.12
N LYS A 18 2.49 -5.17 -5.86
CA LYS A 18 2.16 -4.20 -4.80
C LYS A 18 2.73 -2.80 -5.07
N TYR A 19 3.94 -2.68 -5.63
CA TYR A 19 4.54 -1.39 -5.95
C TYR A 19 3.92 -0.78 -7.20
N VAL A 20 3.54 -1.61 -8.16
CA VAL A 20 2.81 -1.17 -9.36
C VAL A 20 1.44 -0.61 -8.95
N ALA A 21 0.68 -1.32 -8.11
CA ALA A 21 -0.59 -0.84 -7.58
C ALA A 21 -0.44 0.44 -6.77
N LEU A 22 0.59 0.53 -5.92
CA LEU A 22 0.88 1.74 -5.15
C LEU A 22 1.15 2.94 -6.05
N ARG A 23 1.89 2.77 -7.15
CA ARG A 23 2.14 3.85 -8.11
C ARG A 23 0.85 4.39 -8.72
N TYR A 24 -0.07 3.52 -9.15
CA TYR A 24 -1.37 3.96 -9.68
C TYR A 24 -2.17 4.78 -8.65
N ILE A 25 -2.13 4.38 -7.38
CA ILE A 25 -2.80 5.12 -6.31
C ILE A 25 -2.13 6.49 -6.08
N MET A 26 -0.79 6.54 -6.10
CA MET A 26 -0.04 7.80 -5.95
C MET A 26 -0.27 8.76 -7.12
N GLU A 27 -0.35 8.26 -8.35
CA GLU A 27 -0.67 9.07 -9.54
C GLU A 27 -2.07 9.70 -9.39
N ALA A 28 -3.09 8.92 -9.04
CA ALA A 28 -4.44 9.43 -8.78
C ALA A 28 -4.49 10.40 -7.59
N TRP A 29 -3.62 10.21 -6.60
CA TRP A 29 -3.49 11.13 -5.48
C TRP A 29 -2.94 12.48 -5.91
N GLU A 30 -1.87 12.48 -6.71
CA GLU A 30 -1.26 13.70 -7.23
C GLU A 30 -2.26 14.51 -8.08
N GLU A 31 -3.07 13.84 -8.90
CA GLU A 31 -4.15 14.45 -9.67
C GLU A 31 -5.21 15.11 -8.76
N ALA A 32 -5.67 14.40 -7.72
CA ALA A 32 -6.66 14.94 -6.78
C ALA A 32 -6.15 16.21 -6.06
N VAL A 33 -4.87 16.20 -5.65
CA VAL A 33 -4.24 17.36 -5.02
C VAL A 33 -4.05 18.50 -6.02
N TYR A 34 -3.71 18.21 -7.27
CA TYR A 34 -3.62 19.20 -8.35
C TYR A 34 -4.96 19.90 -8.61
N ASP A 35 -6.07 19.16 -8.50
CA ASP A 35 -7.44 19.69 -8.60
C ASP A 35 -7.88 20.50 -7.35
N GLY A 36 -7.01 20.63 -6.35
CA GLY A 36 -7.23 21.43 -5.15
C GLY A 36 -7.94 20.70 -4.01
N ILE A 37 -8.03 19.36 -4.07
CA ILE A 37 -8.56 18.56 -2.97
C ILE A 37 -7.52 18.49 -1.86
N ASP A 38 -7.97 18.69 -0.62
CA ASP A 38 -7.12 18.57 0.57
C ASP A 38 -6.52 17.14 0.66
N PRO A 39 -5.17 16.99 0.76
CA PRO A 39 -4.52 15.70 0.92
C PRO A 39 -5.09 14.84 2.07
N ASP A 40 -5.53 15.44 3.17
CA ASP A 40 -6.11 14.71 4.30
C ASP A 40 -7.48 14.11 3.94
N CYS A 41 -8.24 14.79 3.08
CA CYS A 41 -9.48 14.27 2.52
C CYS A 41 -9.21 13.09 1.58
N VAL A 42 -8.18 13.19 0.73
CA VAL A 42 -7.77 12.08 -0.16
C VAL A 42 -7.34 10.87 0.66
N ALA A 43 -6.56 11.08 1.73
CA ALA A 43 -6.13 10.02 2.64
C ALA A 43 -7.30 9.29 3.28
N THR A 44 -8.26 10.05 3.81
CA THR A 44 -9.46 9.50 4.45
C THR A 44 -10.31 8.71 3.46
N ALA A 45 -10.50 9.24 2.25
CA ALA A 45 -11.22 8.56 1.18
C ALA A 45 -10.53 7.26 0.74
N ALA A 46 -9.20 7.26 0.63
CA ALA A 46 -8.42 6.07 0.28
C ALA A 46 -8.55 4.97 1.34
N ILE A 47 -8.49 5.33 2.63
CA ILE A 47 -8.70 4.38 3.73
C ILE A 47 -10.11 3.79 3.66
N PHE A 48 -11.13 4.64 3.45
CA PHE A 48 -12.51 4.18 3.32
C PHE A 48 -12.65 3.20 2.15
N ALA A 49 -12.19 3.58 0.95
CA ALA A 49 -12.27 2.74 -0.24
C ALA A 49 -11.57 1.38 -0.05
N ALA A 50 -10.36 1.39 0.51
CA ALA A 50 -9.61 0.17 0.77
C ALA A 50 -10.33 -0.74 1.78
N LEU A 51 -10.83 -0.20 2.89
CA LEU A 51 -11.55 -0.99 3.89
C LEU A 51 -12.89 -1.51 3.34
N SER A 52 -13.65 -0.70 2.60
CA SER A 52 -14.91 -1.13 1.97
C SER A 52 -14.71 -2.29 0.99
N ASP A 53 -13.65 -2.26 0.18
CA ASP A 53 -13.33 -3.34 -0.76
C ASP A 53 -12.92 -4.63 -0.04
N LEU A 54 -12.07 -4.50 0.99
CA LEU A 54 -11.68 -5.63 1.83
C LEU A 54 -12.88 -6.24 2.57
N ILE A 55 -13.78 -5.42 3.11
CA ILE A 55 -14.99 -5.89 3.81
C ILE A 55 -15.95 -6.57 2.82
N THR A 56 -16.09 -6.03 1.62
CA THR A 56 -16.91 -6.65 0.55
C THR A 56 -16.38 -8.03 0.17
N THR A 57 -15.06 -8.19 0.13
CA THR A 57 -14.40 -9.43 -0.28
C THR A 57 -14.32 -10.47 0.84
N TYR A 58 -14.03 -10.03 2.07
CA TYR A 58 -13.67 -10.93 3.18
C TYR A 58 -14.64 -10.89 4.37
N GLY A 59 -15.53 -9.89 4.44
CA GLY A 59 -16.43 -9.65 5.57
C GLY A 59 -15.84 -8.75 6.65
N GLU A 60 -16.70 -8.24 7.53
CA GLU A 60 -16.33 -7.24 8.55
C GLU A 60 -15.35 -7.79 9.60
N GLU A 61 -15.64 -8.95 10.18
CA GLU A 61 -14.86 -9.52 11.28
C GLU A 61 -13.41 -9.87 10.89
N PRO A 62 -13.12 -10.51 9.73
CA PRO A 62 -11.75 -10.72 9.28
C PRO A 62 -10.96 -9.42 9.09
N VAL A 63 -11.61 -8.37 8.56
CA VAL A 63 -10.96 -7.06 8.35
C VAL A 63 -10.73 -6.34 9.68
N ALA A 64 -11.67 -6.45 10.63
CA ALA A 64 -11.49 -5.91 11.98
C ALA A 64 -10.26 -6.51 12.66
N ARG A 65 -10.10 -7.85 12.62
CA ARG A 65 -8.91 -8.51 13.17
C ARG A 65 -7.61 -8.14 12.46
N MET A 66 -7.65 -7.92 11.14
CA MET A 66 -6.50 -7.38 10.42
C MET A 66 -6.12 -5.98 10.95
N ALA A 67 -7.12 -5.13 11.20
CA ALA A 67 -6.94 -3.76 11.64
C ALA A 67 -6.42 -3.62 13.08
N GLU A 68 -6.64 -4.61 13.96
CA GLU A 68 -6.13 -4.62 15.35
C GLU A 68 -4.62 -4.39 15.43
N ARG A 69 -3.87 -4.84 14.42
CA ARG A 69 -2.40 -4.70 14.36
C ARG A 69 -1.92 -3.36 13.82
N LEU A 70 -2.80 -2.55 13.20
CA LEU A 70 -2.40 -1.28 12.58
C LEU A 70 -1.76 -0.29 13.57
N PRO A 71 -2.28 -0.08 14.80
CA PRO A 71 -1.67 0.83 15.75
C PRO A 71 -0.22 0.45 16.09
N GLU A 72 0.08 -0.85 16.21
CA GLU A 72 1.43 -1.34 16.49
C GLU A 72 2.37 -1.05 15.31
N ARG A 73 1.93 -1.35 14.09
CA ARG A 73 2.68 -1.12 12.85
C ARG A 73 2.96 0.36 12.60
N ILE A 74 1.99 1.23 12.91
CA ILE A 74 2.15 2.69 12.84
C ILE A 74 3.22 3.15 13.83
N ARG A 75 3.17 2.72 15.09
CA ARG A 75 4.19 3.08 16.10
C ARG A 75 5.57 2.52 15.77
N ALA A 76 5.64 1.38 15.08
CA ALA A 76 6.89 0.82 14.56
C ALA A 76 7.45 1.59 13.34
N GLY A 77 6.72 2.58 12.82
CA GLY A 77 7.12 3.40 11.69
C GLY A 77 7.11 2.64 10.36
N GLU A 78 6.25 1.62 10.21
CA GLU A 78 6.13 0.85 8.96
C GLU A 78 5.61 1.71 7.79
N PHE A 79 4.82 2.74 8.09
CA PHE A 79 4.21 3.62 7.10
C PHE A 79 4.93 4.97 6.95
N THR A 80 6.01 5.18 7.72
CA THR A 80 6.81 6.40 7.62
C THR A 80 7.76 6.30 6.43
N LEU A 81 7.41 6.99 5.33
CA LEU A 81 8.20 6.99 4.09
C LEU A 81 9.59 7.62 4.27
N ASN A 82 9.69 8.65 5.11
CA ASN A 82 10.95 9.29 5.46
C ASN A 82 11.28 9.03 6.94
N LYS A 83 11.95 7.91 7.24
CA LYS A 83 12.60 7.72 8.54
C LYS A 83 13.77 8.68 8.64
N THR A 84 13.53 9.92 9.04
CA THR A 84 14.60 10.76 9.58
C THR A 84 15.09 10.03 10.83
N ARG A 85 16.33 9.52 10.81
CA ARG A 85 16.99 9.10 12.05
C ARG A 85 16.93 10.30 13.00
N GLN A 86 16.07 10.22 14.00
CA GLN A 86 16.13 11.08 15.18
C GLN A 86 16.73 10.26 16.31
#